data_AF-A0A0V8DXD5-F1
#
_entry.id   AF-A0A0V8DXD5-F1
#
_cell.length_a   1.000
_cell.length_b   1.000
_cell.length_c   1.000
_cell.angle_alpha   90.00
_cell.angle_beta   90.00
_cell.angle_gamma   90.00
#
_symmetry.space_group_name_H-M   'P 1'
#
loop_
_entity.id
_entity.type
_entity.pdbx_description
1 polymer ?
#
loop_
_entity_poly.entity_id
_entity_poly.type
_entity_poly.pdbx_seq_one_letter_code
_entity_poly.pdbx_strand_id
1 'polypeptide(L)'
;MSKQKKLLNDSTEKKVTNWKMHKRKKAFVAFAGLLAVGLGTAGLVYANAQSTTAKASLPSDTTVNWENNKPLYYEIDQTGKEHPKPMLTLGDGTPAWCLGLGVPLPNNTTQAQLDSTNAILNALSDEQIAVLNNVDYLAQKDGSLLAYAQAQHATYMLLDEAGVSINQTKDLVIKDNTLLHDANAIKTGATDLIKQAKKMRELPSFTNTTVDLVQGVEKSLTDTKDVMANFPNLKVNLKGLSESVSGNVLKLKADISSKIGLNSNALQYWNVASFDNLPYFVYSTDGDSTGKTSQSVIAS
;
A
#
# COMPACT_ATOMS: atom_id res chain seq x y z
N MET A 1 -35.08 -15.98 -54.43
CA MET A 1 -34.27 -15.03 -55.24
C MET A 1 -35.05 -13.72 -55.28
N SER A 2 -34.50 -12.50 -55.21
CA SER A 2 -33.12 -12.00 -55.01
C SER A 2 -33.23 -10.76 -54.08
N LYS A 3 -32.37 -10.46 -53.08
CA LYS A 3 -30.93 -10.13 -53.10
C LYS A 3 -30.55 -8.96 -54.04
N GLN A 4 -29.75 -8.01 -53.51
CA GLN A 4 -29.18 -6.82 -54.18
C GLN A 4 -30.24 -5.72 -54.54
N LYS A 5 -30.11 -4.42 -54.24
CA LYS A 5 -28.93 -3.59 -53.89
C LYS A 5 -29.24 -2.50 -52.83
N LYS A 6 -28.65 -2.64 -51.64
CA LYS A 6 -28.01 -1.56 -50.85
C LYS A 6 -26.79 -2.23 -50.23
N LEU A 7 -25.68 -2.33 -50.96
CA LEU A 7 -24.64 -1.30 -51.10
C LEU A 7 -24.13 -0.81 -49.73
N LEU A 8 -22.85 -1.09 -49.54
CA LEU A 8 -21.98 -0.85 -48.40
C LEU A 8 -22.33 0.41 -47.61
N ASN A 9 -22.69 0.22 -46.34
CA ASN A 9 -21.96 0.80 -45.22
C ASN A 9 -22.40 0.14 -43.90
N ASP A 10 -21.70 -0.92 -43.53
CA ASP A 10 -21.38 -1.19 -42.13
C ASP A 10 -20.07 -2.00 -42.10
N SER A 11 -19.10 -1.54 -41.31
CA SER A 11 -17.74 -2.08 -41.36
C SER A 11 -17.61 -3.40 -40.61
N THR A 12 -16.65 -4.22 -41.02
CA THR A 12 -16.35 -5.54 -40.45
C THR A 12 -16.00 -5.48 -38.96
N GLU A 13 -16.45 -6.51 -38.24
CA GLU A 13 -16.01 -6.92 -36.90
C GLU A 13 -16.13 -5.89 -35.76
N LYS A 14 -17.30 -5.88 -35.10
CA LYS A 14 -17.35 -5.64 -33.65
C LYS A 14 -16.64 -6.79 -32.92
N LYS A 15 -15.32 -6.70 -32.76
CA LYS A 15 -14.57 -7.52 -31.79
C LYS A 15 -14.94 -7.10 -30.37
N VAL A 16 -16.05 -7.64 -29.86
CA VAL A 16 -16.40 -7.59 -28.44
C VAL A 16 -15.52 -8.57 -27.69
N THR A 17 -14.26 -8.19 -27.47
CA THR A 17 -13.40 -8.86 -26.49
C THR A 17 -14.02 -8.66 -25.11
N ASN A 18 -14.65 -9.72 -24.58
CA ASN A 18 -15.18 -9.76 -23.21
C ASN A 18 -14.04 -9.76 -22.18
N TRP A 19 -13.31 -8.65 -22.08
CA TRP A 19 -12.49 -8.32 -20.93
C TRP A 19 -13.42 -8.15 -19.72
N LYS A 20 -13.62 -9.25 -18.99
CA LYS A 20 -14.18 -9.21 -17.64
C LYS A 20 -13.19 -8.41 -16.78
N MET A 21 -13.45 -7.12 -16.61
CA MET A 21 -12.65 -6.28 -15.71
C MET A 21 -12.64 -6.92 -14.32
N HIS A 22 -11.47 -7.44 -13.91
CA HIS A 22 -11.24 -7.78 -12.52
C HIS A 22 -11.33 -6.49 -11.71
N LYS A 23 -12.45 -6.29 -11.02
CA LYS A 23 -12.58 -5.28 -9.97
C LYS A 23 -11.67 -5.68 -8.80
N ARG A 24 -10.35 -5.49 -8.94
CA ARG A 24 -9.39 -5.64 -7.85
C ARG A 24 -9.85 -4.73 -6.72
N LYS A 25 -9.96 -5.28 -5.51
CA LYS A 25 -10.25 -4.47 -4.32
C LYS A 25 -8.93 -3.86 -3.86
N LYS A 26 -8.93 -2.59 -3.48
CA LYS A 26 -7.71 -1.91 -3.02
C LYS A 26 -7.14 -2.66 -1.81
N ALA A 27 -5.97 -3.26 -1.99
CA ALA A 27 -5.37 -4.15 -1.00
C ALA A 27 -4.47 -3.36 -0.04
N PHE A 28 -5.08 -2.83 1.01
CA PHE A 28 -4.43 -2.71 2.31
C PHE A 28 -4.78 -3.95 3.16
N VAL A 29 -4.39 -3.99 4.44
CA VAL A 29 -4.75 -5.08 5.36
C VAL A 29 -6.25 -5.09 5.65
N ALA A 30 -7.04 -5.64 4.72
CA ALA A 30 -8.48 -5.42 4.65
C ALA A 30 -9.27 -6.03 5.83
N PHE A 31 -8.81 -7.14 6.40
CA PHE A 31 -9.40 -7.79 7.58
C PHE A 31 -8.32 -8.57 8.35
N ALA A 32 -8.11 -8.23 9.62
CA ALA A 32 -7.18 -8.93 10.51
C ALA A 32 -7.94 -9.80 11.52
N GLY A 33 -8.28 -11.02 11.11
CA GLY A 33 -8.68 -12.11 12.01
C GLY A 33 -10.17 -12.20 12.35
N LEU A 34 -10.70 -13.41 12.21
CA LEU A 34 -11.97 -13.85 12.81
C LEU A 34 -11.66 -14.62 14.11
N LEU A 35 -11.85 -13.98 15.26
CA LEU A 35 -11.74 -14.65 16.57
C LEU A 35 -13.08 -15.29 16.97
N ALA A 36 -13.01 -16.48 17.58
CA ALA A 36 -14.15 -17.19 18.16
C ALA A 36 -13.96 -17.49 19.66
N VAL A 37 -15.05 -17.58 20.43
CA VAL A 37 -15.04 -17.52 21.92
C VAL A 37 -16.00 -18.51 22.60
N GLY A 38 -15.62 -19.06 23.77
CA GLY A 38 -16.43 -19.82 24.77
C GLY A 38 -16.28 -19.27 26.22
N LEU A 39 -17.09 -19.68 27.22
CA LEU A 39 -17.32 -18.93 28.50
C LEU A 39 -17.78 -19.73 29.77
N GLY A 40 -17.49 -19.20 31.00
CA GLY A 40 -18.03 -19.53 32.35
C GLY A 40 -17.62 -18.49 33.45
N THR A 41 -18.23 -18.35 34.65
CA THR A 41 -18.42 -17.02 35.35
C THR A 41 -17.59 -16.59 36.60
N ALA A 42 -16.93 -15.40 36.61
CA ALA A 42 -16.81 -14.38 37.71
C ALA A 42 -15.98 -13.08 37.36
N GLY A 43 -16.52 -11.85 37.57
CA GLY A 43 -16.04 -10.48 37.10
C GLY A 43 -14.66 -9.93 37.57
N LEU A 44 -14.18 -8.68 37.35
CA LEU A 44 -14.63 -7.31 36.91
C LEU A 44 -13.38 -6.48 36.39
N VAL A 45 -13.27 -5.21 35.90
CA VAL A 45 -14.08 -4.15 35.18
C VAL A 45 -13.17 -2.95 34.68
N TYR A 46 -13.59 -2.15 33.67
CA TYR A 46 -13.13 -0.82 33.13
C TYR A 46 -11.90 -0.66 32.16
N ALA A 47 -11.95 0.41 31.31
CA ALA A 47 -11.20 0.65 30.04
C ALA A 47 -10.35 1.98 30.06
N ASN A 48 -9.90 2.72 29.01
CA ASN A 48 -10.25 3.00 27.58
C ASN A 48 -8.96 3.56 26.83
N ALA A 49 -8.84 4.18 25.62
CA ALA A 49 -9.67 4.78 24.55
C ALA A 49 -8.89 4.93 23.19
N GLN A 50 -9.33 5.76 22.21
CA GLN A 50 -8.75 5.96 20.84
C GLN A 50 -8.75 7.44 20.34
N SER A 51 -8.17 7.73 19.16
CA SER A 51 -8.42 8.95 18.33
C SER A 51 -8.23 8.71 16.80
N THR A 52 -8.70 9.62 15.93
CA THR A 52 -8.72 9.47 14.44
C THR A 52 -8.56 10.80 13.67
N THR A 53 -8.13 10.74 12.39
CA THR A 53 -8.07 11.88 11.43
C THR A 53 -8.13 11.35 9.98
N ALA A 54 -8.48 12.17 8.98
CA ALA A 54 -8.60 11.77 7.57
C ALA A 54 -7.85 12.72 6.60
N LYS A 55 -7.23 12.16 5.54
CA LYS A 55 -6.64 12.86 4.38
C LYS A 55 -7.72 13.25 3.35
N ALA A 56 -7.39 14.20 2.47
CA ALA A 56 -8.16 14.52 1.26
C ALA A 56 -7.85 13.53 0.11
N SER A 57 -8.68 13.55 -0.94
CA SER A 57 -8.52 12.68 -2.13
C SER A 57 -7.62 13.31 -3.20
N LEU A 58 -6.61 12.56 -3.65
CA LEU A 58 -5.72 12.94 -4.76
C LEU A 58 -6.48 13.07 -6.11
N PRO A 59 -6.00 13.91 -7.05
CA PRO A 59 -6.65 14.18 -8.33
C PRO A 59 -6.61 12.99 -9.31
N SER A 60 -7.60 12.88 -10.19
CA SER A 60 -7.61 11.89 -11.29
C SER A 60 -6.69 12.29 -12.45
N ASP A 61 -6.59 13.58 -12.72
CA ASP A 61 -5.87 14.18 -13.83
C ASP A 61 -5.04 15.34 -13.26
N THR A 62 -3.73 15.32 -13.50
CA THR A 62 -2.76 16.22 -12.83
C THR A 62 -1.51 16.37 -13.68
N THR A 63 -0.50 17.08 -13.18
CA THR A 63 0.88 16.98 -13.70
C THR A 63 1.77 16.25 -12.71
N VAL A 64 2.84 15.64 -13.21
CA VAL A 64 4.01 15.24 -12.41
C VAL A 64 5.10 16.26 -12.70
N ASN A 65 5.81 16.74 -11.67
CA ASN A 65 6.71 17.89 -11.74
C ASN A 65 8.03 17.59 -11.00
N TRP A 66 9.16 18.05 -11.53
CA TRP A 66 10.50 17.84 -10.96
C TRP A 66 11.53 18.85 -11.47
N GLU A 67 12.73 18.86 -10.90
CA GLU A 67 13.84 19.71 -11.34
C GLU A 67 15.02 18.88 -11.86
N ASN A 68 15.22 18.84 -13.19
CA ASN A 68 16.27 18.04 -13.84
C ASN A 68 17.71 18.37 -13.37
N ASN A 69 17.95 19.56 -12.83
CA ASN A 69 19.24 20.02 -12.33
C ASN A 69 19.44 19.77 -10.81
N LYS A 70 18.50 19.11 -10.12
CA LYS A 70 18.56 18.81 -8.69
C LYS A 70 18.33 17.32 -8.38
N PRO A 71 19.21 16.40 -8.82
CA PRO A 71 19.14 15.01 -8.39
C PRO A 71 19.37 14.90 -6.87
N LEU A 72 18.59 14.06 -6.19
CA LEU A 72 18.86 13.64 -4.82
C LEU A 72 20.06 12.70 -4.77
N TYR A 73 20.13 11.79 -5.75
CA TYR A 73 21.21 10.84 -5.97
C TYR A 73 21.17 10.33 -7.43
N TYR A 74 22.08 9.42 -7.81
CA TYR A 74 22.02 8.68 -9.08
C TYR A 74 21.83 7.18 -8.82
N GLU A 75 20.81 6.58 -9.43
CA GLU A 75 20.56 5.13 -9.43
C GLU A 75 21.37 4.49 -10.57
N ILE A 76 22.04 3.35 -10.31
CA ILE A 76 22.82 2.61 -11.31
C ILE A 76 22.05 1.34 -11.68
N ASP A 77 21.78 1.15 -12.97
CA ASP A 77 21.06 -0.04 -13.46
C ASP A 77 21.97 -1.27 -13.67
N GLN A 78 21.36 -2.41 -14.04
CA GLN A 78 22.08 -3.66 -14.29
C GLN A 78 23.18 -3.53 -15.37
N THR A 79 23.02 -2.62 -16.34
CA THR A 79 24.00 -2.35 -17.41
C THR A 79 25.17 -1.49 -16.93
N GLY A 80 25.05 -0.87 -15.75
CA GLY A 80 26.01 0.12 -15.23
C GLY A 80 25.72 1.55 -15.67
N LYS A 81 24.57 1.82 -16.28
CA LYS A 81 24.16 3.18 -16.65
C LYS A 81 23.58 3.89 -15.43
N GLU A 82 24.03 5.14 -15.23
CA GLU A 82 23.54 6.03 -14.19
C GLU A 82 22.26 6.77 -14.62
N HIS A 83 21.33 6.96 -13.68
CA HIS A 83 20.07 7.67 -13.89
C HIS A 83 19.85 8.67 -12.74
N PRO A 84 19.79 9.99 -12.99
CA PRO A 84 19.52 10.97 -11.94
C PRO A 84 18.14 10.74 -11.33
N LYS A 85 18.03 10.93 -10.01
CA LYS A 85 16.78 10.81 -9.25
C LYS A 85 16.43 12.13 -8.55
N PRO A 86 15.81 13.09 -9.25
CA PRO A 86 15.22 14.26 -8.60
C PRO A 86 14.03 13.85 -7.74
N MET A 87 13.56 14.77 -6.89
CA MET A 87 12.25 14.63 -6.25
C MET A 87 11.15 14.94 -7.27
N LEU A 88 10.11 14.11 -7.33
CA LEU A 88 8.91 14.29 -8.13
C LEU A 88 7.72 14.60 -7.22
N THR A 89 6.83 15.48 -7.68
CA THR A 89 5.54 15.75 -7.04
C THR A 89 4.40 15.79 -8.04
N LEU A 90 3.18 15.45 -7.61
CA LEU A 90 1.96 15.76 -8.32
C LEU A 90 1.70 17.28 -8.33
N GLY A 91 0.76 17.76 -9.17
CA GLY A 91 0.40 19.17 -9.28
C GLY A 91 -0.17 19.82 -8.01
N ASP A 92 -0.56 19.03 -7.00
CA ASP A 92 -0.99 19.48 -5.68
C ASP A 92 0.16 19.50 -4.63
N GLY A 93 1.36 19.08 -5.02
CA GLY A 93 2.53 18.99 -4.15
C GLY A 93 2.75 17.62 -3.49
N THR A 94 1.84 16.66 -3.66
CA THR A 94 2.00 15.29 -3.12
C THR A 94 3.25 14.64 -3.71
N PRO A 95 4.18 14.08 -2.90
CA PRO A 95 5.33 13.34 -3.42
C PRO A 95 4.90 12.16 -4.30
N ALA A 96 5.67 11.88 -5.35
CA ALA A 96 5.42 10.76 -6.26
C ALA A 96 6.72 10.04 -6.62
N TRP A 97 6.69 8.72 -6.81
CA TRP A 97 7.89 7.91 -7.04
C TRP A 97 7.88 7.22 -8.41
N CYS A 98 9.01 7.24 -9.11
CA CYS A 98 9.20 6.59 -10.41
C CYS A 98 9.09 5.07 -10.33
N LEU A 99 8.28 4.45 -11.18
CA LEU A 99 8.14 3.00 -11.31
C LEU A 99 9.06 2.36 -12.36
N GLY A 100 9.75 3.18 -13.16
CA GLY A 100 10.51 2.71 -14.34
C GLY A 100 11.96 3.15 -14.33
N LEU A 101 12.87 2.34 -13.80
CA LEU A 101 14.30 2.66 -13.89
C LEU A 101 14.72 2.71 -15.38
N GLY A 102 15.40 3.78 -15.77
CA GLY A 102 15.83 4.04 -17.13
C GLY A 102 14.79 4.62 -18.10
N VAL A 103 13.54 4.81 -17.65
CA VAL A 103 12.51 5.54 -18.40
C VAL A 103 12.82 7.05 -18.32
N PRO A 104 12.74 7.82 -19.43
CA PRO A 104 13.22 9.19 -19.44
C PRO A 104 12.29 10.17 -18.71
N LEU A 105 12.91 11.20 -18.11
CA LEU A 105 12.27 12.40 -17.59
C LEU A 105 12.77 13.61 -18.42
N PRO A 106 12.24 13.85 -19.64
CA PRO A 106 12.85 14.75 -20.62
C PRO A 106 12.59 16.25 -20.36
N ASN A 107 11.44 16.57 -19.77
CA ASN A 107 11.03 17.93 -19.41
C ASN A 107 11.26 18.15 -17.90
N ASN A 108 10.72 19.23 -17.31
CA ASN A 108 10.56 19.37 -15.85
C ASN A 108 9.11 19.06 -15.38
N THR A 109 8.22 18.71 -16.31
CA THR A 109 6.82 18.38 -16.03
C THR A 109 6.24 17.50 -17.14
N THR A 110 5.25 16.67 -16.82
CA THR A 110 4.42 15.92 -17.78
C THR A 110 2.96 15.83 -17.30
N GLN A 111 2.02 15.63 -18.23
CA GLN A 111 0.63 15.31 -17.93
C GLN A 111 0.53 13.88 -17.37
N ALA A 112 -0.29 13.70 -16.34
CA ALA A 112 -0.37 12.48 -15.56
C ALA A 112 -1.82 12.13 -15.23
N GLN A 113 -2.24 10.90 -15.55
CA GLN A 113 -3.62 10.43 -15.37
C GLN A 113 -3.65 9.13 -14.56
N LEU A 114 -4.59 9.05 -13.61
CA LEU A 114 -4.77 7.88 -12.75
C LEU A 114 -5.18 6.65 -13.57
N ASP A 115 -4.31 5.65 -13.62
CA ASP A 115 -4.43 4.53 -14.55
C ASP A 115 -4.44 3.16 -13.85
N SER A 116 -5.65 2.69 -13.54
CA SER A 116 -5.88 1.32 -13.06
C SER A 116 -5.56 0.21 -14.08
N THR A 117 -5.29 0.56 -15.34
CA THR A 117 -4.92 -0.37 -16.41
C THR A 117 -3.41 -0.41 -16.67
N ASN A 118 -2.60 0.41 -15.99
CA ASN A 118 -1.15 0.47 -16.13
C ASN A 118 -0.49 -0.92 -16.03
N ALA A 119 0.47 -1.20 -16.92
CA ALA A 119 1.08 -2.52 -17.08
C ALA A 119 1.91 -2.97 -15.86
N ILE A 120 2.63 -2.05 -15.21
CA ILE A 120 3.44 -2.35 -14.02
C ILE A 120 2.51 -2.72 -12.86
N LEU A 121 1.50 -1.89 -12.61
CA LEU A 121 0.43 -2.17 -11.64
C LEU A 121 -0.23 -3.53 -11.91
N ASN A 122 -0.58 -3.83 -13.17
CA ASN A 122 -1.28 -5.07 -13.48
C ASN A 122 -0.41 -6.33 -13.37
N ALA A 123 0.91 -6.22 -13.50
CA ALA A 123 1.83 -7.33 -13.25
C ALA A 123 2.04 -7.63 -11.75
N LEU A 124 1.82 -6.65 -10.87
CA LEU A 124 1.93 -6.82 -9.42
C LEU A 124 0.73 -7.55 -8.81
N SER A 125 0.99 -8.29 -7.74
CA SER A 125 -0.04 -8.84 -6.85
C SER A 125 -0.52 -7.82 -5.83
N ASP A 126 -1.74 -8.03 -5.32
CA ASP A 126 -2.37 -7.27 -4.24
C ASP A 126 -1.48 -7.14 -2.99
N GLU A 127 -0.57 -8.09 -2.74
CA GLU A 127 0.39 -8.01 -1.62
C GLU A 127 1.54 -7.04 -1.91
N GLN A 128 2.16 -7.13 -3.09
CA GLN A 128 3.28 -6.26 -3.48
C GLN A 128 2.83 -4.80 -3.64
N ILE A 129 1.63 -4.58 -4.21
CA ILE A 129 0.92 -3.30 -4.25
C ILE A 129 0.82 -2.69 -2.85
N ALA A 130 0.46 -3.49 -1.84
CA ALA A 130 0.33 -3.03 -0.46
C ALA A 130 1.68 -2.67 0.20
N VAL A 131 2.72 -3.46 -0.06
CA VAL A 131 4.08 -3.17 0.45
C VAL A 131 4.61 -1.86 -0.16
N LEU A 132 4.35 -1.60 -1.44
CA LEU A 132 4.68 -0.31 -2.08
C LEU A 132 3.92 0.88 -1.45
N ASN A 133 2.62 0.74 -1.14
CA ASN A 133 1.90 1.79 -0.38
C ASN A 133 2.48 2.02 1.01
N ASN A 134 2.87 0.94 1.70
CA ASN A 134 3.46 1.05 3.03
C ASN A 134 4.84 1.74 2.96
N VAL A 135 5.61 1.53 1.88
CA VAL A 135 6.86 2.25 1.61
C VAL A 135 6.62 3.77 1.45
N ASP A 136 5.68 4.14 0.57
CA ASP A 136 5.24 5.52 0.36
C ASP A 136 4.78 6.17 1.69
N TYR A 137 3.81 5.55 2.38
CA TYR A 137 3.28 6.03 3.65
C TYR A 137 4.36 6.27 4.72
N LEU A 138 5.33 5.37 4.86
CA LEU A 138 6.44 5.52 5.81
C LEU A 138 7.34 6.70 5.44
N ALA A 139 7.61 6.92 4.15
CA ALA A 139 8.42 8.05 3.69
C ALA A 139 7.68 9.40 3.81
N GLN A 140 6.37 9.46 3.51
CA GLN A 140 5.56 10.66 3.77
C GLN A 140 5.49 11.01 5.25
N LYS A 141 5.46 10.01 6.14
CA LYS A 141 5.39 10.20 7.59
C LYS A 141 6.68 10.80 8.18
N ASP A 142 7.83 10.51 7.56
CA ASP A 142 9.11 11.16 7.89
C ASP A 142 9.24 12.54 7.21
N GLY A 143 8.92 12.62 5.92
CA GLY A 143 8.86 13.86 5.14
C GLY A 143 10.22 14.42 4.68
N SER A 144 11.35 13.79 5.03
CA SER A 144 12.67 14.26 4.58
C SER A 144 13.01 13.85 3.13
N LEU A 145 13.92 14.59 2.51
CA LEU A 145 14.50 14.23 1.20
C LEU A 145 15.22 12.88 1.23
N LEU A 146 15.77 12.50 2.39
CA LEU A 146 16.42 11.21 2.60
C LEU A 146 15.38 10.08 2.61
N ALA A 147 14.26 10.23 3.32
CA ALA A 147 13.18 9.24 3.32
C ALA A 147 12.52 9.10 1.94
N TYR A 148 12.31 10.19 1.20
CA TYR A 148 11.87 10.12 -0.19
C TYR A 148 12.85 9.30 -1.06
N ALA A 149 14.16 9.54 -0.94
CA ALA A 149 15.18 8.81 -1.70
C ALA A 149 15.26 7.33 -1.29
N GLN A 150 15.13 7.02 0.00
CA GLN A 150 15.03 5.65 0.51
C GLN A 150 13.81 4.94 -0.07
N ALA A 151 12.64 5.60 -0.13
CA ALA A 151 11.45 5.04 -0.78
C ALA A 151 11.60 4.90 -2.31
N GLN A 152 12.32 5.78 -2.99
CA GLN A 152 12.59 5.65 -4.44
C GLN A 152 13.46 4.42 -4.74
N HIS A 153 14.53 4.23 -3.99
CA HIS A 153 15.39 3.05 -4.13
C HIS A 153 14.65 1.77 -3.71
N ALA A 154 13.92 1.81 -2.59
CA ALA A 154 13.07 0.70 -2.14
C ALA A 154 11.99 0.30 -3.16
N THR A 155 11.40 1.27 -3.86
CA THR A 155 10.44 1.03 -4.94
C THR A 155 11.08 0.19 -6.05
N TYR A 156 12.29 0.52 -6.50
CA TYR A 156 13.00 -0.29 -7.50
C TYR A 156 13.33 -1.69 -6.96
N MET A 157 13.89 -1.80 -5.74
CA MET A 157 14.17 -3.10 -5.12
C MET A 157 12.93 -4.03 -5.04
N LEU A 158 11.74 -3.47 -4.77
CA LEU A 158 10.48 -4.22 -4.71
C LEU A 158 9.93 -4.60 -6.09
N LEU A 159 10.14 -3.78 -7.12
CA LEU A 159 9.77 -4.10 -8.50
C LEU A 159 10.71 -5.16 -9.09
N ASP A 160 11.98 -5.17 -8.68
CA ASP A 160 12.97 -6.21 -8.98
C ASP A 160 12.62 -7.53 -8.28
N GLU A 161 12.30 -7.50 -6.98
CA GLU A 161 11.81 -8.67 -6.20
C GLU A 161 10.53 -9.26 -6.81
N ALA A 162 9.68 -8.42 -7.39
CA ALA A 162 8.47 -8.84 -8.10
C ALA A 162 8.72 -9.32 -9.54
N GLY A 163 9.90 -9.10 -10.12
CA GLY A 163 10.21 -9.43 -11.52
C GLY A 163 9.47 -8.57 -12.56
N VAL A 164 8.99 -7.38 -12.18
CA VAL A 164 8.23 -6.46 -13.06
C VAL A 164 9.04 -5.21 -13.47
N SER A 165 10.25 -5.09 -12.95
CA SER A 165 11.24 -4.03 -13.23
C SER A 165 11.48 -3.80 -14.72
N ILE A 166 11.46 -2.54 -15.17
CA ILE A 166 11.85 -2.18 -16.55
C ILE A 166 13.37 -2.28 -16.76
N ASN A 167 14.13 -1.84 -15.75
CA ASN A 167 15.54 -2.12 -15.53
C ASN A 167 15.71 -2.40 -14.03
N GLN A 168 16.68 -3.23 -13.67
CA GLN A 168 16.94 -3.60 -12.28
C GLN A 168 17.92 -2.61 -11.65
N THR A 169 17.73 -2.31 -10.36
CA THR A 169 18.75 -1.56 -9.60
C THR A 169 19.93 -2.47 -9.28
N LYS A 170 21.14 -1.90 -9.36
CA LYS A 170 22.41 -2.59 -9.13
C LYS A 170 23.20 -1.96 -7.99
N ASP A 171 23.24 -0.63 -7.95
CA ASP A 171 23.82 0.18 -6.88
C ASP A 171 23.30 1.62 -7.01
N LEU A 172 23.72 2.52 -6.12
CA LEU A 172 23.49 3.96 -6.25
C LEU A 172 24.71 4.78 -5.83
N VAL A 173 24.85 5.97 -6.41
CA VAL A 173 26.01 6.85 -6.24
C VAL A 173 25.60 8.31 -5.96
N ILE A 174 26.45 8.97 -5.17
CA ILE A 174 26.38 10.39 -4.79
C ILE A 174 27.43 11.16 -5.59
N LYS A 175 27.15 12.42 -5.95
CA LYS A 175 28.05 13.29 -6.73
C LYS A 175 27.98 14.73 -6.23
N ASP A 176 28.96 15.56 -6.61
CA ASP A 176 29.05 16.96 -6.16
C ASP A 176 27.80 17.81 -6.50
N ASN A 177 26.98 17.37 -7.46
CA ASN A 177 25.73 17.99 -7.86
C ASN A 177 24.46 17.35 -7.24
N THR A 178 24.58 16.41 -6.29
CA THR A 178 23.43 15.75 -5.65
C THR A 178 23.05 16.41 -4.32
N LEU A 179 21.75 16.49 -4.04
CA LEU A 179 21.22 17.09 -2.81
C LEU A 179 21.40 16.22 -1.55
N LEU A 180 21.67 14.93 -1.70
CA LEU A 180 22.09 14.05 -0.62
C LEU A 180 23.59 13.73 -0.76
N HIS A 181 24.21 13.30 0.35
CA HIS A 181 25.67 13.16 0.46
C HIS A 181 26.13 11.77 0.98
N ASP A 182 25.23 10.86 1.31
CA ASP A 182 25.55 9.50 1.77
C ASP A 182 24.73 8.44 1.02
N ALA A 183 25.42 7.63 0.21
CA ALA A 183 24.82 6.52 -0.54
C ALA A 183 24.37 5.36 0.38
N ASN A 184 25.06 5.14 1.49
CA ASN A 184 24.78 4.04 2.41
C ASN A 184 23.57 4.36 3.29
N ALA A 185 23.38 5.62 3.69
CA ALA A 185 22.15 6.07 4.34
C ALA A 185 20.89 5.81 3.47
N ILE A 186 20.99 5.95 2.15
CA ILE A 186 19.89 5.62 1.23
C ILE A 186 19.69 4.09 1.14
N LYS A 187 20.76 3.31 0.89
CA LYS A 187 20.69 1.84 0.74
C LYS A 187 20.22 1.11 2.02
N THR A 188 20.78 1.46 3.17
CA THR A 188 20.38 0.89 4.47
C THR A 188 18.95 1.28 4.82
N GLY A 189 18.61 2.57 4.70
CA GLY A 189 17.28 3.05 5.02
C GLY A 189 16.20 2.46 4.11
N ALA A 190 16.44 2.31 2.81
CA ALA A 190 15.55 1.61 1.89
C ALA A 190 15.27 0.17 2.35
N THR A 191 16.30 -0.55 2.80
CA THR A 191 16.19 -1.93 3.31
C THR A 191 15.35 -2.00 4.59
N ASP A 192 15.60 -1.11 5.56
CA ASP A 192 14.81 -1.05 6.81
C ASP A 192 13.38 -0.55 6.58
N LEU A 193 13.16 0.30 5.57
CA LEU A 193 11.86 0.83 5.19
C LEU A 193 11.03 -0.27 4.47
N ILE A 194 11.62 -1.07 3.58
CA ILE A 194 11.00 -2.31 3.04
C ILE A 194 10.62 -3.26 4.18
N LYS A 195 11.52 -3.48 5.14
CA LYS A 195 11.30 -4.38 6.28
C LYS A 195 10.13 -3.91 7.16
N GLN A 196 10.04 -2.62 7.44
CA GLN A 196 8.88 -2.03 8.13
C GLN A 196 7.60 -2.14 7.30
N ALA A 197 7.66 -1.85 6.00
CA ALA A 197 6.52 -1.95 5.09
C ALA A 197 5.97 -3.38 4.98
N LYS A 198 6.84 -4.40 5.06
CA LYS A 198 6.45 -5.81 5.16
C LYS A 198 5.92 -6.17 6.56
N LYS A 199 6.51 -5.70 7.68
CA LYS A 199 5.95 -5.92 9.03
C LYS A 199 4.55 -5.31 9.17
N MET A 200 4.29 -4.17 8.54
CA MET A 200 2.95 -3.54 8.48
C MET A 200 1.88 -4.38 7.77
N ARG A 201 2.26 -5.44 7.05
CA ARG A 201 1.33 -6.41 6.45
C ARG A 201 1.02 -7.62 7.33
N GLU A 202 1.79 -7.87 8.38
CA GLU A 202 1.57 -9.01 9.27
C GLU A 202 0.30 -8.85 10.11
N LEU A 203 -0.44 -9.95 10.26
CA LEU A 203 -1.64 -10.04 11.09
C LEU A 203 -1.28 -10.59 12.48
N PRO A 204 -1.87 -10.12 13.59
CA PRO A 204 -1.54 -10.56 14.96
C PRO A 204 -1.54 -12.08 15.13
N SER A 205 -0.72 -12.62 16.04
CA SER A 205 -0.50 -14.07 16.19
C SER A 205 -1.78 -14.90 16.39
N PHE A 206 -2.81 -14.32 17.01
CA PHE A 206 -4.13 -14.93 17.25
C PHE A 206 -5.17 -14.69 16.13
N THR A 207 -4.75 -14.20 14.96
CA THR A 207 -5.60 -14.07 13.77
C THR A 207 -6.18 -15.43 13.37
N ASN A 208 -7.51 -15.49 13.21
CA ASN A 208 -8.26 -16.70 12.81
C ASN A 208 -8.17 -17.87 13.80
N THR A 209 -7.91 -17.61 15.08
CA THR A 209 -7.92 -18.63 16.14
C THR A 209 -9.26 -18.68 16.90
N THR A 210 -9.43 -19.72 17.71
CA THR A 210 -10.46 -19.76 18.77
C THR A 210 -9.78 -19.52 20.11
N VAL A 211 -10.42 -18.73 20.97
CA VAL A 211 -9.92 -18.37 22.30
C VAL A 211 -10.99 -18.69 23.33
N ASP A 212 -10.76 -19.74 24.10
CA ASP A 212 -11.59 -20.04 25.27
C ASP A 212 -11.45 -18.92 26.30
N LEU A 213 -12.54 -18.22 26.58
CA LEU A 213 -12.63 -17.26 27.67
C LEU A 213 -13.39 -17.89 28.85
N VAL A 214 -13.40 -17.16 29.95
CA VAL A 214 -14.16 -17.49 31.14
C VAL A 214 -14.87 -16.18 31.48
N GLN A 215 -16.15 -16.06 31.09
CA GLN A 215 -17.10 -15.02 31.52
C GLN A 215 -16.72 -14.34 32.85
N GLY A 216 -16.53 -13.03 32.84
CA GLY A 216 -16.10 -12.23 33.98
C GLY A 216 -14.60 -12.27 34.27
N VAL A 217 -13.91 -13.38 34.02
CA VAL A 217 -12.45 -13.46 34.08
C VAL A 217 -11.87 -12.76 32.84
N GLU A 218 -10.80 -11.99 33.04
CA GLU A 218 -10.06 -11.40 31.94
C GLU A 218 -8.99 -12.39 31.45
N LYS A 219 -8.91 -12.60 30.13
CA LYS A 219 -7.82 -13.34 29.48
C LYS A 219 -6.97 -12.38 28.68
N SER A 220 -5.66 -12.39 28.91
CA SER A 220 -4.69 -11.68 28.07
C SER A 220 -4.21 -12.59 26.92
N LEU A 221 -4.05 -11.99 25.74
CA LEU A 221 -3.52 -12.59 24.52
C LEU A 221 -2.36 -11.71 24.04
N THR A 222 -1.13 -12.20 24.17
CA THR A 222 0.05 -11.50 23.66
C THR A 222 0.23 -11.78 22.19
N ASP A 223 0.20 -10.74 21.35
CA ASP A 223 0.60 -10.83 19.96
C ASP A 223 2.13 -11.01 19.88
N THR A 224 2.56 -12.21 19.53
CA THR A 224 3.98 -12.59 19.44
C THR A 224 4.70 -12.02 18.21
N LYS A 225 3.98 -11.33 17.31
CA LYS A 225 4.56 -10.61 16.17
C LYS A 225 4.74 -9.11 16.43
N ASP A 226 4.13 -8.59 17.50
CA ASP A 226 4.20 -7.17 17.87
C ASP A 226 3.69 -6.25 16.73
N VAL A 227 2.47 -6.49 16.27
CA VAL A 227 1.82 -5.74 15.18
C VAL A 227 0.45 -5.18 15.54
N MET A 228 -0.06 -5.40 16.76
CA MET A 228 -1.31 -4.79 17.25
C MET A 228 -1.39 -3.26 17.05
N ALA A 229 -0.27 -2.54 17.16
CA ALA A 229 -0.22 -1.10 16.92
C ALA A 229 -0.58 -0.70 15.47
N ASN A 230 -0.46 -1.61 14.50
CA ASN A 230 -0.90 -1.41 13.12
C ASN A 230 -2.43 -1.49 12.96
N PHE A 231 -3.16 -1.94 13.99
CA PHE A 231 -4.61 -2.18 13.96
C PHE A 231 -5.37 -1.31 14.99
N PRO A 232 -5.33 0.03 14.87
CA PRO A 232 -5.95 0.93 15.83
C PRO A 232 -7.49 0.85 15.86
N ASN A 233 -8.15 0.24 14.86
CA ASN A 233 -9.61 0.12 14.81
C ASN A 233 -10.05 -1.31 15.16
N LEU A 234 -11.13 -1.39 15.92
CA LEU A 234 -11.62 -2.59 16.56
C LEU A 234 -13.14 -2.63 16.55
N LYS A 235 -13.72 -3.83 16.42
CA LYS A 235 -15.14 -4.06 16.65
C LYS A 235 -15.38 -5.34 17.41
N VAL A 236 -16.09 -5.23 18.52
CA VAL A 236 -16.74 -6.37 19.17
C VAL A 236 -18.11 -6.58 18.52
N ASN A 237 -18.37 -7.78 18.00
CA ASN A 237 -19.70 -8.17 17.50
C ASN A 237 -20.49 -9.01 18.51
N LEU A 238 -19.82 -9.66 19.46
CA LEU A 238 -20.45 -10.45 20.51
C LEU A 238 -20.96 -9.54 21.64
N LYS A 239 -22.27 -9.47 21.86
CA LYS A 239 -22.86 -8.75 23.00
C LYS A 239 -22.23 -9.22 24.32
N GLY A 240 -21.93 -8.29 25.22
CA GLY A 240 -21.33 -8.56 26.53
C GLY A 240 -19.84 -8.87 26.49
N LEU A 241 -19.24 -9.08 25.31
CA LEU A 241 -17.78 -9.13 25.19
C LEU A 241 -17.25 -7.69 25.27
N SER A 242 -16.20 -7.53 26.06
CA SER A 242 -15.41 -6.30 26.19
C SER A 242 -13.94 -6.64 25.99
N GLU A 243 -13.15 -5.65 25.62
CA GLU A 243 -11.73 -5.77 25.37
C GLU A 243 -10.96 -4.55 25.87
N SER A 244 -9.64 -4.66 25.89
CA SER A 244 -8.74 -3.52 25.76
C SER A 244 -7.42 -3.96 25.12
N VAL A 245 -6.81 -3.08 24.31
CA VAL A 245 -5.45 -3.29 23.78
C VAL A 245 -4.46 -2.42 24.55
N SER A 246 -3.35 -3.02 24.99
CA SER A 246 -2.25 -2.31 25.64
C SER A 246 -0.92 -2.84 25.11
N GLY A 247 -0.20 -2.02 24.33
CA GLY A 247 0.95 -2.48 23.55
C GLY A 247 0.56 -3.61 22.58
N ASN A 248 1.26 -4.74 22.67
CA ASN A 248 0.95 -5.96 21.92
C ASN A 248 0.00 -6.93 22.67
N VAL A 249 -0.54 -6.55 23.83
CA VAL A 249 -1.45 -7.40 24.61
C VAL A 249 -2.90 -7.01 24.39
N LEU A 250 -3.69 -7.97 23.89
CA LEU A 250 -5.14 -7.91 23.84
C LEU A 250 -5.74 -8.56 25.08
N LYS A 251 -6.45 -7.79 25.90
CA LYS A 251 -7.27 -8.28 27.01
C LYS A 251 -8.69 -8.53 26.52
N LEU A 252 -9.26 -9.68 26.83
CA LEU A 252 -10.66 -10.05 26.53
C LEU A 252 -11.40 -10.43 27.80
N LYS A 253 -12.64 -9.93 27.93
CA LYS A 253 -13.50 -10.19 29.09
C LYS A 253 -14.97 -10.14 28.65
N ALA A 254 -15.67 -11.26 28.71
CA ALA A 254 -17.11 -11.30 28.38
C ALA A 254 -17.97 -11.34 29.64
N ASP A 255 -19.15 -10.73 29.64
CA ASP A 255 -20.05 -10.65 30.78
C ASP A 255 -21.21 -11.67 30.72
N ILE A 256 -22.08 -11.64 31.73
CA ILE A 256 -23.24 -12.55 31.86
C ILE A 256 -24.27 -12.42 30.74
N SER A 257 -24.21 -11.36 29.91
CA SER A 257 -25.06 -11.16 28.73
C SER A 257 -24.45 -11.73 27.44
N SER A 258 -23.19 -12.20 27.47
CA SER A 258 -22.60 -12.95 26.37
C SER A 258 -23.19 -14.35 26.23
N LYS A 259 -23.48 -14.72 24.99
CA LYS A 259 -24.03 -16.02 24.63
C LYS A 259 -23.00 -17.14 24.86
N ILE A 260 -23.39 -18.19 25.57
CA ILE A 260 -22.57 -19.39 25.80
C ILE A 260 -22.50 -20.24 24.51
N GLY A 261 -21.39 -20.96 24.32
CA GLY A 261 -21.07 -21.76 23.13
C GLY A 261 -20.10 -21.04 22.18
N LEU A 262 -19.79 -21.66 21.05
CA LEU A 262 -18.86 -21.10 20.06
C LEU A 262 -19.50 -19.91 19.33
N ASN A 263 -18.94 -18.71 19.51
CA ASN A 263 -19.37 -17.50 18.81
C ASN A 263 -18.34 -17.09 17.75
N SER A 264 -18.58 -17.41 16.48
CA SER A 264 -17.74 -16.97 15.36
C SER A 264 -17.83 -15.47 15.11
N ASN A 265 -16.77 -14.85 14.60
CA ASN A 265 -16.69 -13.41 14.32
C ASN A 265 -16.95 -12.52 15.56
N ALA A 266 -16.61 -13.00 16.76
CA ALA A 266 -16.89 -12.28 18.01
C ALA A 266 -16.19 -10.91 18.07
N LEU A 267 -15.07 -10.78 17.36
CA LEU A 267 -14.12 -9.68 17.44
C LEU A 267 -13.40 -9.51 16.08
N GLN A 268 -13.17 -8.26 15.65
CA GLN A 268 -12.54 -7.89 14.38
C GLN A 268 -11.57 -6.72 14.55
N TYR A 269 -10.47 -6.75 13.80
CA TYR A 269 -9.42 -5.72 13.76
C TYR A 269 -9.19 -5.22 12.34
N TRP A 270 -8.93 -3.92 12.18
CA TRP A 270 -8.54 -3.32 10.91
C TRP A 270 -7.77 -2.00 11.10
N ASN A 271 -7.01 -1.60 10.08
CA ASN A 271 -6.08 -0.48 10.16
C ASN A 271 -6.65 0.87 9.66
N VAL A 272 -7.86 0.89 9.08
CA VAL A 272 -8.34 1.97 8.21
C VAL A 272 -9.82 2.35 8.41
N ALA A 273 -10.12 3.61 8.72
CA ALA A 273 -11.49 4.04 9.08
C ALA A 273 -12.54 3.88 7.96
N SER A 274 -12.14 3.92 6.68
CA SER A 274 -12.95 3.46 5.54
C SER A 274 -12.04 2.92 4.43
N PHE A 275 -12.58 2.04 3.57
CA PHE A 275 -11.91 1.50 2.38
C PHE A 275 -11.76 2.53 1.24
N ASP A 276 -12.58 3.58 1.23
CA ASP A 276 -12.60 4.55 0.13
C ASP A 276 -11.33 5.41 0.11
N ASN A 277 -10.84 5.79 1.30
CA ASN A 277 -9.76 6.74 1.56
C ASN A 277 -8.34 6.14 1.43
N LEU A 278 -8.18 5.05 0.67
CA LEU A 278 -6.92 4.28 0.60
C LEU A 278 -6.39 4.18 -0.84
N PRO A 279 -5.81 5.26 -1.40
CA PRO A 279 -5.35 5.28 -2.77
C PRO A 279 -3.94 4.65 -2.92
N TYR A 280 -3.87 3.40 -3.39
CA TYR A 280 -2.77 3.06 -4.31
C TYR A 280 -3.12 3.73 -5.64
N PHE A 281 -2.44 4.82 -5.98
CA PHE A 281 -2.64 5.51 -7.26
C PHE A 281 -1.36 5.45 -8.08
N VAL A 282 -1.44 4.77 -9.23
CA VAL A 282 -0.43 4.84 -10.28
C VAL A 282 -0.92 5.79 -11.36
N TYR A 283 -0.09 6.76 -11.69
CA TYR A 283 -0.33 7.69 -12.76
C TYR A 283 0.47 7.27 -13.98
N SER A 284 -0.21 7.06 -15.10
CA SER A 284 0.42 6.94 -16.41
C SER A 284 0.62 8.33 -17.00
N THR A 285 1.81 8.61 -17.50
CA THR A 285 2.22 9.92 -18.00
C THR A 285 2.22 9.96 -19.52
N ASP A 286 1.89 11.10 -20.12
CA ASP A 286 1.74 11.29 -21.58
C ASP A 286 0.80 10.27 -22.27
N GLY A 287 -0.08 9.60 -21.50
CA GLY A 287 -0.95 8.52 -21.98
C GLY A 287 -0.29 7.13 -22.10
N ASP A 288 0.95 6.95 -21.63
CA ASP A 288 1.64 5.65 -21.69
C ASP A 288 1.26 4.72 -20.54
N SER A 289 0.18 3.94 -20.73
CA SER A 289 -0.21 2.83 -19.84
C SER A 289 0.80 1.67 -19.77
N THR A 290 1.86 1.67 -20.57
CA THR A 290 2.93 0.65 -20.46
C THR A 290 4.04 1.06 -19.48
N GLY A 291 4.19 2.36 -19.23
CA GLY A 291 5.26 2.94 -18.41
C GLY A 291 6.67 2.81 -18.99
N LYS A 292 6.81 2.49 -20.29
CA LYS A 292 8.09 2.21 -20.96
C LYS A 292 8.61 3.36 -21.82
N THR A 293 7.73 4.26 -22.28
CA THR A 293 8.08 5.44 -23.08
C THR A 293 7.95 6.73 -22.30
N SER A 294 7.03 6.80 -21.32
CA SER A 294 6.95 7.90 -20.34
C SER A 294 6.89 7.35 -18.90
N GLN A 295 7.39 8.15 -17.95
CA GLN A 295 7.64 7.71 -16.58
C GLN A 295 6.36 7.62 -15.73
N SER A 296 5.72 6.43 -15.70
CA SER A 296 4.67 6.16 -14.71
C SER A 296 5.18 6.33 -13.28
N VAL A 297 4.33 6.87 -12.39
CA VAL A 297 4.66 7.12 -10.97
C VAL A 297 3.58 6.57 -10.02
N ILE A 298 3.93 6.39 -8.75
CA ILE A 298 3.02 6.07 -7.63
C ILE A 298 2.93 7.24 -6.63
N ALA A 299 1.76 7.45 -6.01
CA ALA A 299 1.52 8.36 -4.87
C ALA A 299 0.28 7.93 -4.03
N SER A 300 0.15 8.40 -2.78
CA SER A 300 -0.96 8.07 -1.83
C SER A 300 -1.28 9.09 -0.72
#